data_AF-A0A1A6GPV2-F1
#
_entry.id   AF-A0A1A6GPV2-F1
#
_cell.length_a   1.000
_cell.length_b   1.000
_cell.length_c   1.000
_cell.angle_alpha   90.00
_cell.angle_beta   90.00
_cell.angle_gamma   90.00
#
_symmetry.space_group_name_H-M   'P 1'
#
loop_
_entity.id
_entity.type
_entity.pdbx_description
1 polymer ?
#
loop_
_entity_poly.entity_id
_entity_poly.type
_entity_poly.pdbx_seq_one_letter_code
_entity_poly.pdbx_strand_id
1 'polypeptide(L)'
;VDSIMNLVSTLIQDQPDQPVEDPDPEDFADEQSLVGRFIHLLRSDDPDQQYLILNTARKHFGAGGNQRIRFTLPPLVFAAYQLAFRYKENSQVYSTIANDSCLLVQGDSTGQTALSEGNEM
;
A
#
# COMPACT_ATOMS: atom_id res chain seq x y z
N VAL A 1 -3.39 4.43 -14.03
CA VAL A 1 -2.81 5.48 -13.15
C VAL A 1 -2.17 6.57 -13.98
N ASP A 2 -1.26 6.24 -14.90
CA ASP A 2 -0.58 7.24 -15.74
C ASP A 2 -1.52 8.17 -16.49
N SER A 3 -2.62 7.66 -17.06
CA SER A 3 -3.61 8.50 -17.75
C SER A 3 -4.21 9.58 -16.84
N ILE A 4 -4.45 9.26 -15.56
CA ILE A 4 -4.99 10.22 -14.59
C ILE A 4 -3.89 11.20 -14.17
N MET A 5 -2.65 10.73 -13.96
CA MET A 5 -1.51 11.60 -13.65
C MET A 5 -1.25 12.61 -14.77
N ASN A 6 -1.36 12.18 -16.02
CA ASN A 6 -1.25 13.07 -17.18
C ASN A 6 -2.39 14.09 -17.22
N LEU A 7 -3.62 13.69 -16.88
CA LEU A 7 -4.76 14.61 -16.81
C LEU A 7 -4.55 15.71 -15.76
N VAL A 8 -3.94 15.38 -14.62
CA VAL A 8 -3.67 16.34 -13.54
C VAL A 8 -2.25 16.91 -13.58
N SER A 9 -1.51 16.71 -14.67
CA SER A 9 -0.09 17.07 -14.79
C SER A 9 0.18 18.54 -14.50
N THR A 10 -0.70 19.44 -14.95
CA THR A 10 -0.63 20.89 -14.70
C THR A 10 -0.73 21.29 -13.22
N LEU A 11 -1.33 20.43 -12.39
CA LEU A 11 -1.47 20.67 -10.95
C LEU A 11 -0.27 20.13 -10.15
N ILE A 12 0.46 19.18 -10.73
CA ILE A 12 1.50 18.41 -10.02
C ILE A 12 2.91 18.65 -10.56
N GLN A 13 3.04 19.29 -11.73
CA GLN A 13 4.31 19.62 -12.40
C GLN A 13 4.33 21.07 -12.86
N ASP A 14 5.48 21.72 -12.68
CA ASP A 14 5.70 23.07 -13.18
C ASP A 14 5.67 23.07 -14.71
N GLN A 15 4.95 24.03 -15.27
CA GLN A 15 4.80 24.17 -16.72
C GLN A 15 5.78 25.22 -17.25
N PRO A 16 6.32 25.05 -18.48
CA PRO A 16 7.31 25.98 -19.02
C PRO A 16 6.74 27.37 -19.31
N ASP A 17 5.42 27.50 -19.44
CA ASP A 17 4.66 28.72 -19.72
C ASP A 17 4.00 29.33 -18.47
N GLN A 18 4.37 28.85 -17.28
CA GLN A 18 3.81 29.37 -16.02
C GLN A 18 4.15 30.87 -15.86
N PRO A 19 3.22 31.70 -15.34
CA PRO A 19 3.47 33.12 -15.13
C PRO A 19 4.70 33.35 -14.26
N VAL A 20 5.44 34.43 -14.53
CA VAL A 20 6.63 34.84 -13.76
C VAL A 20 6.24 35.36 -12.37
N GLU A 21 5.00 35.77 -12.19
CA GLU A 21 4.48 36.22 -10.89
C GLU A 21 4.32 35.02 -9.96
N ASP A 22 5.02 35.06 -8.83
CA ASP A 22 4.87 34.06 -7.78
C ASP A 22 3.45 34.15 -7.21
N PRO A 23 2.70 33.03 -7.12
CA PRO A 23 1.40 33.02 -6.47
C PRO A 23 1.54 33.42 -5.00
N ASP A 24 0.44 33.90 -4.41
CA ASP A 24 0.39 34.11 -2.96
C ASP A 24 0.76 32.78 -2.26
N PRO A 25 1.73 32.78 -1.32
CA PRO A 25 2.15 31.57 -0.62
C PRO A 25 1.02 30.82 0.10
N GLU A 26 -0.01 31.52 0.59
CA GLU A 26 -1.15 30.93 1.27
C GLU A 26 -2.05 30.18 0.27
N ASP A 27 -2.43 30.85 -0.82
CA ASP A 27 -3.24 30.24 -1.90
C ASP A 27 -2.53 29.02 -2.50
N PHE A 28 -1.22 29.13 -2.75
CA PHE A 28 -0.44 28.02 -3.27
C PHE A 28 -0.40 26.83 -2.29
N ALA A 29 -0.24 27.09 -0.99
CA ALA A 29 -0.23 26.04 0.01
C ALA A 29 -1.58 25.32 0.10
N ASP A 30 -2.69 26.04 -0.03
CA ASP A 30 -4.05 25.46 -0.02
C ASP A 30 -4.30 24.60 -1.27
N GLU A 31 -3.93 25.08 -2.45
CA GLU A 31 -4.00 24.33 -3.70
C GLU A 31 -3.15 23.04 -3.62
N GLN A 32 -1.91 23.15 -3.15
CA GLN A 32 -1.02 21.98 -3.04
C GLN A 32 -1.49 21.01 -1.95
N SER A 33 -2.12 21.50 -0.89
CA SER A 33 -2.75 20.66 0.13
C SER A 33 -3.93 19.87 -0.44
N LEU A 34 -4.71 20.47 -1.35
CA LEU A 34 -5.78 19.77 -2.06
C LEU A 34 -5.22 18.68 -2.98
N VAL A 35 -4.14 18.97 -3.71
CA VAL A 35 -3.41 17.98 -4.52
C VAL A 35 -2.87 16.85 -3.64
N GLY A 36 -2.40 17.14 -2.43
CA GLY A 36 -1.99 16.12 -1.46
C GLY A 36 -3.10 15.12 -1.14
N ARG A 37 -4.37 15.56 -1.10
CA ARG A 37 -5.52 14.67 -0.86
C ARG A 37 -5.77 13.69 -2.00
N PHE A 38 -5.40 14.05 -3.23
CA PHE A 38 -5.56 13.17 -4.39
C PHE A 38 -4.81 11.84 -4.22
N ILE A 39 -3.66 11.84 -3.52
CA ILE A 39 -2.89 10.63 -3.23
C ILE A 39 -3.72 9.60 -2.44
N HIS A 40 -4.59 10.04 -1.54
CA HIS A 40 -5.45 9.16 -0.76
C HIS A 40 -6.58 8.51 -1.57
N LEU A 41 -6.90 9.06 -2.75
CA LEU A 41 -7.87 8.48 -3.67
C LEU A 41 -7.27 7.35 -4.51
N LEU A 42 -5.94 7.25 -4.56
CA LEU A 42 -5.21 6.23 -5.29
C LEU A 42 -5.14 4.94 -4.46
N ARG A 43 -6.19 4.13 -4.52
CA ARG A 43 -6.32 2.90 -3.72
C ARG A 43 -6.57 1.66 -4.58
N SER A 44 -5.90 0.57 -4.21
CA SER A 44 -6.20 -0.82 -4.56
C SER A 44 -6.27 -1.68 -3.31
N ASP A 45 -7.11 -2.70 -3.35
CA ASP A 45 -7.19 -3.73 -2.33
C ASP A 45 -6.08 -4.79 -2.49
N ASP A 46 -5.43 -4.89 -3.65
CA ASP A 46 -4.22 -5.67 -3.82
C ASP A 46 -2.97 -4.87 -3.37
N PRO A 47 -2.18 -5.34 -2.38
CA PRO A 47 -1.00 -4.63 -1.91
C PRO A 47 0.06 -4.41 -3.00
N ASP A 48 0.26 -5.37 -3.91
CA ASP A 48 1.28 -5.28 -4.95
C ASP A 48 0.88 -4.24 -6.01
N GLN A 49 -0.39 -4.23 -6.41
CA GLN A 49 -0.94 -3.17 -7.24
C GLN A 49 -0.87 -1.81 -6.54
N GLN A 50 -1.15 -1.73 -5.23
CA GLN A 50 -1.01 -0.50 -4.46
C GLN A 50 0.44 0.02 -4.49
N TYR A 51 1.43 -0.86 -4.36
CA TYR A 51 2.84 -0.49 -4.48
C TYR A 51 3.15 0.11 -5.87
N LEU A 52 2.67 -0.53 -6.94
CA LEU A 52 2.85 -0.01 -8.30
C LEU A 52 2.19 1.37 -8.48
N ILE A 53 0.98 1.56 -7.95
CA ILE A 53 0.28 2.85 -7.97
C ILE A 53 1.11 3.93 -7.27
N LEU A 54 1.59 3.66 -6.05
CA LEU A 54 2.39 4.61 -5.27
C LEU A 54 3.74 4.92 -5.94
N ASN A 55 4.39 3.92 -6.55
CA ASN A 55 5.65 4.13 -7.25
C ASN A 55 5.47 4.97 -8.52
N THR A 56 4.37 4.77 -9.26
CA THR A 56 4.03 5.64 -10.40
C THR A 56 3.72 7.06 -9.92
N ALA A 57 2.91 7.23 -8.88
CA ALA A 57 2.62 8.54 -8.28
C ALA A 57 3.92 9.26 -7.86
N ARG A 58 4.85 8.56 -7.19
CA ARG A 58 6.16 9.10 -6.79
C ARG A 58 6.94 9.70 -7.97
N LYS A 59 6.91 9.05 -9.14
CA LYS A 59 7.60 9.53 -10.34
C LYS A 59 6.99 10.85 -10.83
N HIS A 60 5.66 10.93 -10.88
CA HIS A 60 4.94 12.11 -11.35
C HIS A 60 5.06 13.29 -10.37
N PHE A 61 4.84 13.07 -9.07
CA PHE A 61 4.97 14.11 -8.03
C PHE A 61 6.42 14.53 -7.78
N GLY A 62 7.38 13.62 -7.96
CA GLY A 62 8.80 13.93 -7.85
C GLY A 62 9.33 14.86 -8.94
N ALA A 63 8.59 15.00 -10.05
CA ALA A 63 8.88 15.98 -11.09
C ALA A 63 8.25 17.36 -10.81
N GLY A 64 7.56 17.53 -9.67
CA GLY A 64 6.78 18.72 -9.33
C GLY A 64 7.55 19.95 -8.87
N GLY A 65 8.88 19.93 -8.91
CA GLY A 65 9.71 21.04 -8.43
C GLY A 65 9.71 21.21 -6.91
N ASN A 66 10.65 22.02 -6.41
CA ASN A 66 10.88 22.18 -4.97
C ASN A 66 9.66 22.77 -4.24
N GLN A 67 8.86 23.59 -4.92
CA GLN A 67 7.71 24.25 -4.30
C GLN A 67 6.55 23.29 -4.03
N ARG A 68 6.27 22.31 -4.90
CA ARG A 68 5.12 21.38 -4.75
C ARG A 68 5.47 20.15 -3.94
N ILE A 69 6.71 19.66 -4.07
CA ILE A 69 7.19 18.43 -3.43
C ILE A 69 7.00 18.45 -1.90
N ARG A 70 7.19 19.60 -1.26
CA ARG A 70 7.01 19.76 0.21
C ARG A 70 5.58 19.48 0.69
N PHE A 71 4.58 19.56 -0.19
CA PHE A 71 3.18 19.34 0.14
C PHE A 71 2.67 17.97 -0.33
N THR A 72 3.17 17.49 -1.47
CA THR A 72 2.66 16.26 -2.10
C THR A 72 3.40 14.99 -1.68
N LEU A 73 4.69 15.06 -1.33
CA LEU A 73 5.41 13.86 -0.88
C LEU A 73 5.05 13.39 0.53
N PRO A 74 4.77 14.23 1.54
CA PRO A 74 4.40 13.73 2.86
C PRO A 74 3.17 12.81 2.83
N PRO A 75 2.05 13.14 2.15
CA PRO A 75 0.92 12.22 1.99
C PRO A 75 1.30 10.90 1.32
N LEU A 76 2.21 10.93 0.33
CA LEU A 76 2.70 9.73 -0.35
C LEU A 76 3.51 8.83 0.58
N VAL A 77 4.36 9.41 1.43
CA VAL A 77 5.14 8.68 2.44
C VAL A 77 4.20 8.02 3.45
N PHE A 78 3.18 8.72 3.93
CA PHE A 78 2.19 8.14 4.83
C PHE A 78 1.38 7.01 4.17
N ALA A 79 1.02 7.15 2.89
CA ALA A 79 0.35 6.08 2.15
C ALA A 79 1.25 4.84 1.97
N ALA A 80 2.55 5.04 1.69
CA ALA A 80 3.53 3.95 1.64
C ALA A 80 3.74 3.29 3.01
N TYR A 81 3.74 4.09 4.09
CA TYR A 81 3.82 3.59 5.45
C TYR A 81 2.63 2.69 5.79
N GLN A 82 1.40 3.11 5.46
CA GLN A 82 0.20 2.28 5.62
C GLN A 82 0.30 0.98 4.82
N LEU A 83 0.82 1.03 3.59
CA LEU A 83 1.04 -0.16 2.77
C LEU A 83 2.03 -1.15 3.43
N ALA A 84 3.08 -0.65 4.10
CA ALA A 84 4.01 -1.50 4.83
C ALA A 84 3.32 -2.30 5.95
N PHE A 85 2.34 -1.71 6.66
CA PHE A 85 1.54 -2.45 7.64
C PHE A 85 0.67 -3.52 6.99
N ARG A 86 0.07 -3.23 5.83
CA ARG A 86 -0.73 -4.23 5.09
C ARG A 86 0.10 -5.45 4.71
N TYR A 87 1.35 -5.27 4.27
CA TYR A 87 2.26 -6.39 4.02
C TYR A 87 2.58 -7.19 5.29
N LYS A 88 2.82 -6.48 6.42
CA LYS A 88 3.07 -7.12 7.71
C LYS A 88 1.88 -7.95 8.20
N GLU A 89 0.66 -7.43 8.05
CA GLU A 89 -0.58 -8.13 8.42
C GLU A 89 -0.79 -9.37 7.55
N ASN A 90 -0.65 -9.23 6.23
CA ASN A 90 -0.78 -10.36 5.30
C ASN A 90 0.24 -11.47 5.60
N SER A 91 1.49 -11.12 5.94
CA SER A 91 2.51 -12.09 6.33
C SER A 91 2.15 -12.88 7.60
N GLN A 92 1.57 -12.21 8.60
CA GLN A 92 1.11 -12.88 9.83
C GLN A 92 -0.03 -13.86 9.55
N VAL A 93 -0.98 -13.49 8.68
CA VAL A 93 -2.07 -14.38 8.28
C VAL A 93 -1.54 -15.67 7.66
N TYR A 94 -0.54 -15.60 6.78
CA TYR A 94 0.09 -16.81 6.23
C TYR A 94 0.79 -17.66 7.31
N SER A 95 1.43 -17.03 8.30
CA SER A 95 2.05 -17.77 9.41
C SER A 95 1.04 -18.48 10.30
N THR A 96 -0.10 -17.85 10.60
CA THR A 96 -1.18 -18.46 11.40
C THR A 96 -1.84 -19.60 10.64
N ILE A 97 -2.21 -19.40 9.37
CA ILE A 97 -2.82 -20.46 8.55
C ILE A 97 -1.86 -21.64 8.38
N ALA A 98 -0.56 -21.39 8.22
CA ALA A 98 0.44 -22.46 8.14
C ALA A 98 0.51 -23.27 9.45
N ASN A 99 0.42 -22.61 10.60
CA ASN A 99 0.40 -23.27 11.91
C ASN A 99 -0.90 -24.05 12.13
N ASP A 100 -2.06 -23.48 11.78
CA ASP A 100 -3.36 -24.13 11.92
C ASP A 100 -3.48 -25.34 10.98
N SER A 101 -2.97 -25.23 9.75
CA SER A 101 -2.93 -26.35 8.80
C SER A 101 -1.99 -27.47 9.26
N CYS A 102 -0.89 -27.15 9.95
CA CYS A 102 0.03 -28.14 10.53
C CYS A 102 -0.64 -28.94 11.67
N LEU A 103 -1.47 -28.30 12.50
CA LEU A 103 -2.24 -28.97 13.56
C LEU A 103 -3.25 -29.99 13.00
N LEU A 104 -3.84 -29.73 11.83
CA LEU A 104 -4.79 -30.66 11.20
C LEU A 104 -4.12 -31.91 10.61
N VAL A 105 -2.80 -31.88 10.34
CA VAL A 105 -2.05 -33.04 9.82
C VAL A 105 -1.55 -33.96 10.93
N GLN A 106 -1.38 -33.45 12.16
CA GLN A 106 -0.85 -34.22 13.30
C GLN A 106 -1.92 -35.01 14.07
N GLY A 107 -3.19 -34.95 13.65
CA GLY A 107 -4.34 -35.53 14.36
C GLY A 107 -4.67 -36.99 14.08
N ASP A 108 -3.97 -37.70 13.19
CA ASP A 108 -4.41 -39.03 12.72
C ASP A 108 -3.27 -40.07 12.72
N SER A 109 -2.85 -40.54 13.90
CA SER A 109 -1.98 -41.73 13.98
C SER A 109 -2.05 -42.56 15.27
N THR A 110 -2.94 -42.29 16.22
CA THR A 110 -3.00 -43.08 17.45
C THR A 110 -4.40 -43.50 17.85
N GLY A 111 -4.79 -44.70 17.39
CA GLY A 111 -5.66 -45.57 18.18
C GLY A 111 -6.66 -46.40 17.39
N GLN A 112 -6.30 -47.64 17.03
CA GLN A 112 -7.04 -48.84 17.49
C GLN A 112 -6.45 -50.13 16.90
N THR A 113 -5.69 -50.85 17.72
CA THR A 113 -5.70 -52.33 17.78
C THR A 113 -5.12 -52.76 19.12
N ALA A 114 -5.92 -52.60 20.18
CA ALA A 114 -5.73 -53.37 21.40
C ALA A 114 -6.55 -54.66 21.24
N LEU A 115 -5.92 -55.75 20.80
CA LEU A 115 -6.45 -57.08 21.02
C LEU A 115 -5.99 -57.50 22.42
N SER A 116 -6.93 -57.43 23.36
CA SER A 116 -6.81 -57.99 24.70
C SER A 116 -6.79 -59.52 24.63
N GLU A 117 -5.93 -60.10 25.46
CA GLU A 117 -5.74 -61.51 25.76
C GLU A 117 -7.05 -62.22 26.19
N GLY A 118 -7.12 -63.54 25.97
CA GLY A 118 -8.24 -64.36 26.44
C GLY A 118 -8.18 -65.84 26.06
N ASN A 119 -7.21 -66.55 26.66
CA ASN A 119 -7.14 -68.00 26.88
C ASN A 119 -8.47 -68.79 26.87
N GLU A 120 -8.58 -69.83 26.04
CA GLU A 120 -9.23 -71.10 26.41
C GLU A 120 -8.47 -72.29 25.78
N MET A 121 -8.43 -73.38 26.54
CA MET A 121 -7.65 -74.62 26.39
C MET A 121 -7.84 -75.37 25.06
#